data_AF-A0AB39P286-F1
#
_entry.id   AF-A0AB39P286-F1
#
_cell.length_a   1.000
_cell.length_b   1.000
_cell.length_c   1.000
_cell.angle_alpha   90.00
_cell.angle_beta   90.00
_cell.angle_gamma   90.00
#
_symmetry.space_group_name_H-M   'P 1'
#
loop_
_entity.id
_entity.type
_entity.pdbx_description
1 polymer ?
#
loop_
_entity_poly.entity_id
_entity_poly.type
_entity_poly.pdbx_seq_one_letter_code
_entity_poly.pdbx_strand_id
1 'polypeptide(L)' 'MRHRLSPAAPSDRDCPRRSVRPSPYRPDLDFVGIARGLGVPAEQATTAEEFTQLLGRALAEPGPYLIDCLVPPVF' A
#
# COMPACT_ATOMS: atom_id res chain seq x y z
N MET A 1 -24.47 49.07 15.45
CA MET A 1 -23.62 48.48 16.51
C MET A 1 -23.00 47.21 15.94
N ARG A 2 -21.67 47.15 15.96
CA ARG A 2 -20.82 46.25 15.17
C ARG A 2 -20.52 44.99 15.98
N HIS A 3 -21.35 43.96 15.80
CA HIS A 3 -21.11 42.63 16.36
C HIS A 3 -19.96 41.99 15.59
N ARG A 4 -18.77 41.99 16.22
CA ARG A 4 -17.59 41.29 15.75
C ARG A 4 -17.92 39.81 15.56
N LEU A 5 -17.90 39.32 14.31
CA LEU A 5 -17.74 37.90 14.03
C LEU A 5 -16.38 37.47 14.62
N SER A 6 -16.43 36.51 15.53
CA SER A 6 -15.24 35.82 16.04
C SER A 6 -14.65 34.98 14.91
N PRO A 7 -13.32 35.00 14.69
CA PRO A 7 -12.69 34.18 13.67
C PRO A 7 -12.74 32.70 14.08
N ALA A 8 -12.86 31.85 13.07
CA ALA A 8 -12.92 30.39 13.14
C ALA A 8 -11.98 29.79 14.18
N ALA A 9 -12.51 28.86 14.99
CA ALA A 9 -11.74 27.97 15.82
C ALA A 9 -10.64 27.28 14.99
N PRO A 10 -9.43 27.09 15.55
CA PRO A 10 -8.32 26.50 14.82
C PRO A 10 -8.68 25.09 14.38
N SER A 11 -8.48 24.83 13.10
CA SER A 11 -8.71 23.54 12.46
C SER A 11 -7.85 22.45 13.10
N ASP A 12 -8.46 21.28 13.33
CA ASP A 12 -7.84 19.96 13.63
C ASP A 12 -6.83 19.46 12.55
N ARG A 13 -6.18 20.36 11.83
CA ARG A 13 -5.27 20.08 10.70
C ARG A 13 -3.80 20.14 11.09
N ASP A 14 -3.48 20.05 12.37
CA ASP A 14 -2.10 20.00 12.84
C ASP A 14 -1.86 18.86 13.85
N CYS A 15 -2.46 17.69 13.59
CA CYS A 15 -1.88 16.45 14.09
C CYS A 15 -0.66 16.15 13.19
N PRO A 16 0.57 16.17 13.71
CA PRO A 16 1.73 15.87 12.89
C PRO A 16 1.59 14.42 12.45
N ARG A 17 1.21 14.19 11.19
CA ARG A 17 1.23 12.86 10.57
C ARG A 17 2.62 12.31 10.83
N ARG A 18 2.69 11.32 11.72
CA ARG A 18 3.92 10.72 12.20
C ARG A 18 4.71 10.34 10.96
N SER A 19 5.79 11.08 10.71
CA SER A 19 6.72 10.75 9.64
C SER A 19 7.26 9.37 9.96
N VAL A 20 6.72 8.36 9.28
CA VAL A 20 7.22 7.00 9.38
C VAL A 20 8.61 7.05 8.82
N ARG A 21 9.57 7.11 9.73
CA ARG A 21 10.96 6.92 9.41
C ARG A 21 11.08 5.49 8.88
N PRO A 22 11.47 5.29 7.61
CA PRO A 22 11.73 3.94 7.13
C PRO A 22 12.78 3.33 8.06
N SER A 23 12.43 2.18 8.64
CA SER A 23 13.38 1.41 9.45
C SER A 23 14.57 1.08 8.55
N PRO A 24 15.82 1.24 8.99
CA PRO A 24 17.00 0.87 8.22
C PRO A 24 17.09 -0.65 7.91
N TYR A 25 16.13 -1.43 8.40
CA TYR A 25 16.06 -2.89 8.29
C TYR A 25 14.92 -3.41 7.42
N ARG A 26 14.31 -2.60 6.56
CA ARG A 26 13.43 -3.12 5.49
C ARG A 26 14.22 -3.10 4.18
N PRO A 27 15.06 -4.11 3.91
CA PRO A 27 15.57 -4.29 2.54
C PRO A 27 14.36 -4.47 1.62
N ASP A 28 14.46 -3.93 0.39
CA ASP A 28 13.50 -4.19 -0.67
C ASP A 28 13.55 -5.70 -0.98
N LEU A 29 12.64 -6.45 -0.35
CA LEU A 29 12.57 -7.89 -0.46
C LEU A 29 11.83 -8.25 -1.75
N ASP A 30 12.53 -8.88 -2.68
CA ASP A 30 11.96 -9.37 -3.93
C ASP A 30 11.21 -10.70 -3.72
N PHE A 31 9.94 -10.63 -3.33
CA PHE A 31 9.07 -11.81 -3.18
C PHE A 31 8.81 -12.53 -4.51
N VAL A 32 8.82 -11.79 -5.63
CA VAL A 32 8.60 -12.35 -6.96
C VAL A 32 9.75 -13.28 -7.34
N GLY A 33 11.00 -12.84 -7.14
CA GLY A 33 12.19 -13.63 -7.36
C GLY A 33 12.21 -14.90 -6.51
N ILE A 34 11.85 -14.79 -5.22
CA ILE A 34 11.77 -15.93 -4.31
C ILE A 34 10.73 -16.95 -4.78
N ALA A 35 9.51 -16.51 -5.09
CA ALA A 35 8.44 -17.38 -5.54
C ALA A 35 8.80 -18.14 -6.82
N ARG A 36 9.40 -17.45 -7.79
CA ARG A 36 9.86 -18.06 -9.05
C ARG A 36 10.95 -19.10 -8.82
N GLY A 37 11.87 -18.85 -7.88
CA GLY A 37 12.89 -19.83 -7.46
C GLY A 37 12.31 -21.11 -6.86
N LEU A 38 11.09 -21.04 -6.31
CA LEU A 38 10.33 -22.18 -5.79
C LEU A 38 9.40 -22.82 -6.82
N GLY A 39 9.43 -22.36 -8.08
CA GLY A 39 8.55 -22.85 -9.15
C GLY A 39 7.12 -22.31 -9.08
N VAL A 40 6.87 -21.26 -8.29
CA VAL A 40 5.57 -20.61 -8.17
C VAL A 40 5.51 -19.40 -9.11
N PRO A 41 4.54 -19.34 -10.04
CA PRO A 41 4.28 -18.13 -10.82
C PRO A 41 4.03 -16.94 -9.90
N ALA A 42 4.67 -15.81 -10.20
CA ALA A 42 4.56 -14.61 -9.39
C ALA A 42 4.67 -13.32 -10.19
N GLU A 43 3.86 -12.35 -9.79
CA GLU A 43 3.77 -11.00 -10.36
C GLU A 43 3.56 -9.96 -9.23
N GLN A 44 3.97 -8.72 -9.48
CA GLN A 44 3.81 -7.61 -8.53
C GLN A 44 2.69 -6.68 -9.00
N ALA A 45 1.80 -6.28 -8.08
CA ALA A 45 0.78 -5.26 -8.27
C ALA A 45 1.12 -4.02 -7.47
N THR A 46 1.06 -2.86 -8.13
CA THR A 46 1.28 -1.54 -7.52
C THR A 46 -0.02 -0.79 -7.26
N THR A 47 -1.12 -1.26 -7.86
CA THR A 47 -2.46 -0.69 -7.74
C THR A 47 -3.50 -1.75 -7.38
N ALA A 48 -4.66 -1.31 -6.88
CA ALA A 48 -5.77 -2.20 -6.56
C ALA A 48 -6.38 -2.82 -7.83
N GLU A 49 -6.38 -2.07 -8.93
CA GLU A 49 -6.85 -2.51 -10.24
C GLU A 49 -5.95 -3.62 -10.80
N GLU A 50 -4.63 -3.44 -10.75
CA GLU A 50 -3.66 -4.48 -11.14
C GLU A 50 -3.83 -5.73 -10.28
N PHE A 51 -3.95 -5.56 -8.96
CA PHE A 51 -4.17 -6.67 -8.05
C PHE A 51 -5.44 -7.47 -8.42
N THR A 52 -6.55 -6.78 -8.69
CA THR A 52 -7.82 -7.42 -9.04
C THR A 52 -7.70 -8.22 -10.34
N GLN A 53 -6.97 -7.69 -11.33
CA GLN A 53 -6.73 -8.40 -12.60
C GLN A 53 -5.86 -9.64 -12.39
N LEU A 54 -4.76 -9.52 -11.64
CA LEU A 54 -3.87 -10.64 -11.34
C LEU A 54 -4.58 -11.71 -10.51
N LEU A 55 -5.40 -11.31 -9.54
CA LEU A 55 -6.20 -12.22 -8.74
C LEU A 55 -7.18 -13.02 -9.60
N GLY A 56 -7.82 -12.37 -10.59
CA GLY A 56 -8.69 -13.06 -11.54
C GLY A 56 -7.95 -14.14 -12.35
N ARG A 57 -6.72 -13.87 -12.78
CA ARG A 57 -5.87 -14.85 -13.49
C ARG A 57 -5.44 -15.98 -12.56
N ALA A 58 -4.95 -15.63 -11.38
CA ALA A 58 -4.49 -16.58 -10.37
C ALA A 58 -5.59 -17.57 -9.94
N LEU A 59 -6.84 -17.12 -9.87
CA LEU A 59 -7.99 -17.98 -9.53
C LEU A 59 -8.45 -18.85 -10.70
N ALA A 60 -8.16 -18.46 -11.95
CA ALA A 60 -8.52 -19.23 -13.14
C ALA A 60 -7.54 -20.38 -13.42
N GLU A 61 -6.29 -20.25 -12.96
CA GLU A 61 -5.25 -21.27 -13.13
C GLU A 61 -5.19 -22.21 -11.92
N PRO A 62 -5.22 -23.54 -12.12
CA PRO A 62 -5.06 -24.49 -11.03
C PRO A 62 -3.60 -24.51 -10.55
N GLY A 63 -3.36 -24.03 -9.34
CA GLY A 63 -2.04 -24.11 -8.71
C GLY A 63 -1.76 -22.95 -7.76
N PRO A 64 -0.60 -22.96 -7.09
CA PRO A 64 -0.16 -21.83 -6.31
C PRO A 64 0.24 -20.68 -7.24
N TYR A 65 -0.18 -19.47 -6.89
CA TYR A 65 0.19 -18.24 -7.57
C TYR A 65 0.44 -17.16 -6.51
N LEU A 66 1.56 -16.44 -6.62
CA LEU A 66 1.89 -15.36 -5.70
C LEU A 66 1.68 -13.99 -6.34
N ILE A 67 0.95 -13.11 -5.64
CA ILE A 67 0.82 -11.71 -6.03
C ILE A 67 1.46 -10.86 -4.94
N ASP A 68 2.56 -10.18 -5.27
CA ASP A 68 3.19 -9.22 -4.36
C ASP A 68 2.49 -7.86 -4.48
N CYS A 69 1.92 -7.36 -3.39
CA CYS A 69 1.08 -6.15 -3.41
C CYS A 69 1.79 -5.01 -2.69
N LEU A 70 2.21 -3.99 -3.43
CA LEU A 70 2.77 -2.78 -2.84
C LEU A 70 1.63 -1.91 -2.30
N VAL A 71 1.41 -1.99 -1.00
CA VAL A 71 0.43 -1.14 -0.30
C VAL A 71 1.09 0.15 0.18
N PRO A 72 0.49 1.32 -0.13
CA PRO A 72 0.96 2.57 0.46
C PRO A 72 0.77 2.51 1.97
N PRO A 73 1.69 3.13 2.75
CA PRO A 73 1.57 3.15 4.19
C PRO A 73 0.31 3.92 4.59
N VAL A 74 -0.57 3.27 5.35
CA VAL A 74 -1.68 3.94 6.04
C VAL A 74 -1.17 4.41 7.41
N PHE A 75 -1.21 5.72 7.65
CA PHE A 75 -0.80 6.37 8.89
C PHE A 75 -2.00 6.66 9.78
#